data_AF-A0A4Q3ZI76-F1
#
_entry.id   AF-A0A4Q3ZI76-F1
#
_cell.length_a   1.000
_cell.length_b   1.000
_cell.length_c   1.000
_cell.angle_alpha   90.00
_cell.angle_beta   90.00
_cell.angle_gamma   90.00
#
_symmetry.space_group_name_H-M   'P 1'
#
loop_
_entity.id
_entity.type
_entity.pdbx_description
1 polymer ?
#
loop_
_entity_poly.entity_id
_entity_poly.type
_entity_poly.pdbx_seq_one_letter_code
_entity_poly.pdbx_strand_id
1 'polypeptide(L)'
;MSAIFVHLSDIHFGQERDELVHIHADVKKQLILDARDEVRKLKGGVAHGILVTGDIAHSGSRSEYAEAGVWLDSLAEAVGCESHRIQMVPGNHDVDRTKLSASAAHLLKEIRKGGATKYEKILANDTDREALFTRFKHYAQFCEGYDCPLDTEGRYSTNLVVELAPGRSIRFIRMNSSLLCTGKENDKKPELMVSSRQFPIDRNDGEETIVLIHH
;
A
#
# COMPACT_ATOMS: atom_id res chain seq x y z
N MET A 1 6.67 18.49 18.77
CA MET A 1 6.70 17.08 19.21
C MET A 1 7.55 16.27 18.26
N SER A 2 8.06 15.12 18.69
CA SER A 2 8.64 14.11 17.80
C SER A 2 7.54 13.20 17.28
N ALA A 3 7.51 12.94 15.98
CA ALA A 3 6.65 11.92 15.39
C ALA A 3 7.44 10.61 15.23
N ILE A 4 6.78 9.49 15.55
CA ILE A 4 7.36 8.14 15.50
C ILE A 4 6.52 7.34 14.51
N PHE A 5 7.15 6.65 13.58
CA PHE A 5 6.45 5.82 12.60
C PHE A 5 7.05 4.42 12.62
N VAL A 6 6.20 3.40 12.49
CA VAL A 6 6.62 2.02 12.22
C VAL A 6 6.45 1.80 10.73
N HIS A 7 7.53 1.47 10.03
CA HIS A 7 7.51 1.27 8.57
C HIS A 7 7.84 -0.18 8.25
N LEU A 8 6.94 -0.82 7.49
CA LEU A 8 6.98 -2.20 7.07
C LEU A 8 6.78 -2.31 5.56
N SER A 9 7.22 -3.41 4.99
CA SER A 9 7.02 -3.80 3.59
C SER A 9 7.14 -5.32 3.49
N ASP A 10 6.58 -5.92 2.44
CA ASP A 10 6.87 -7.31 2.07
C ASP A 10 6.54 -8.31 3.18
N ILE A 11 5.32 -8.23 3.71
CA ILE A 11 4.85 -9.10 4.80
C ILE A 11 4.37 -10.45 4.25
N HIS A 12 3.84 -10.47 3.02
CA HIS A 12 3.46 -11.66 2.24
C HIS A 12 2.58 -12.67 2.99
N PHE A 13 1.42 -12.24 3.50
CA PHE A 13 0.42 -13.18 4.04
C PHE A 13 -0.02 -14.19 2.98
N GLY A 14 0.05 -15.49 3.30
CA GLY A 14 -0.34 -16.60 2.41
C GLY A 14 0.79 -17.21 1.58
N GLN A 15 2.03 -16.73 1.73
CA GLN A 15 3.18 -17.29 1.03
C GLN A 15 3.61 -18.67 1.59
N GLU A 16 3.34 -18.91 2.87
CA GLU A 16 3.91 -20.03 3.60
C GLU A 16 3.28 -21.39 3.25
N ARG A 17 4.10 -22.46 3.35
CA ARG A 17 3.67 -23.85 3.21
C ARG A 17 4.35 -24.72 4.27
N ASP A 18 3.65 -25.77 4.71
CA ASP A 18 4.16 -26.79 5.62
C ASP A 18 4.80 -26.20 6.90
N GLU A 19 6.02 -26.65 7.27
CA GLU A 19 6.72 -26.24 8.49
C GLU A 19 7.04 -24.73 8.56
N LEU A 20 7.09 -24.04 7.41
CA LEU A 20 7.38 -22.60 7.35
C LEU A 20 6.25 -21.77 7.96
N VAL A 21 5.01 -22.27 8.00
CA VAL A 21 3.86 -21.56 8.57
C VAL A 21 4.11 -21.21 10.03
N HIS A 22 4.62 -22.17 10.80
CA HIS A 22 4.88 -21.97 12.24
C HIS A 22 6.04 -21.00 12.49
N ILE A 23 7.09 -21.08 11.66
CA ILE A 23 8.26 -20.18 11.76
C ILE A 23 7.83 -18.75 11.47
N HIS A 24 7.10 -18.52 10.39
CA HIS A 24 6.65 -17.18 10.01
C HIS A 24 5.64 -16.60 11.01
N ALA A 25 4.75 -17.43 11.56
CA ALA A 25 3.85 -16.98 12.62
C ALA A 25 4.60 -16.51 13.87
N ASP A 26 5.67 -17.21 14.28
CA ASP A 26 6.52 -16.75 15.37
C ASP A 26 7.27 -15.47 15.01
N VAL A 27 7.90 -15.38 13.83
CA VAL A 27 8.58 -14.16 13.37
C VAL A 27 7.64 -12.95 13.38
N LYS A 28 6.43 -13.09 12.82
CA LYS A 28 5.38 -12.07 12.82
C LYS A 28 5.00 -11.63 14.24
N LYS A 29 4.98 -12.56 15.20
CA LYS A 29 4.71 -12.28 16.61
C LYS A 29 5.89 -11.57 17.29
N GLN A 30 7.13 -12.02 17.07
CA GLN A 30 8.32 -11.39 17.63
C GLN A 30 8.48 -9.96 17.12
N LEU A 31 8.19 -9.71 15.83
CA LEU A 31 8.23 -8.37 15.24
C LEU A 31 7.29 -7.40 15.98
N ILE A 32 6.08 -7.84 16.38
CA ILE A 32 5.17 -7.01 17.18
C ILE A 32 5.79 -6.67 18.54
N LEU A 33 6.42 -7.64 19.20
CA LEU A 33 7.05 -7.43 20.51
C LEU A 33 8.25 -6.47 20.41
N ASP A 34 9.09 -6.65 19.39
CA ASP A 34 10.24 -5.79 19.11
C ASP A 34 9.77 -4.36 18.79
N ALA A 35 8.78 -4.21 17.91
CA ALA A 35 8.23 -2.90 17.57
C ALA A 35 7.68 -2.16 18.79
N ARG A 36 6.93 -2.87 19.65
CA ARG A 36 6.45 -2.32 20.93
C ARG A 36 7.60 -1.85 21.81
N ASP A 37 8.62 -2.69 21.97
CA ASP A 37 9.72 -2.40 22.89
C ASP A 37 10.62 -1.26 22.38
N GLU A 38 10.83 -1.15 21.06
CA GLU A 38 11.52 -0.02 20.45
C GLU A 38 10.70 1.28 20.54
N VAL A 39 9.41 1.25 20.23
CA VAL A 39 8.55 2.44 20.31
C VAL A 39 8.46 2.97 21.74
N ARG A 40 8.40 2.10 22.75
CA ARG A 40 8.37 2.48 24.17
C ARG A 40 9.64 3.19 24.66
N LYS A 41 10.79 2.95 24.02
CA LYS A 41 12.05 3.64 24.35
C LYS A 41 12.06 5.10 23.84
N LEU A 42 11.23 5.42 22.86
CA LEU A 42 11.17 6.73 22.23
C LEU A 42 10.25 7.69 23.01
N LYS A 43 10.50 9.00 22.86
CA LYS A 43 9.71 10.04 23.54
C LYS A 43 8.24 9.98 23.11
N GLY A 44 7.36 9.75 24.08
CA GLY A 44 5.90 9.61 23.87
C GLY A 44 5.43 8.17 23.90
N GLY A 45 6.31 7.18 23.65
CA GLY A 45 6.01 5.77 23.81
C GLY A 45 4.92 5.21 22.90
N VAL A 46 4.52 5.96 21.85
CA VAL A 46 3.45 5.59 20.91
C VAL A 46 3.84 5.95 19.47
N ALA A 47 3.35 5.17 18.51
CA ALA A 47 3.51 5.45 17.08
C ALA A 47 2.40 6.39 16.57
N HIS A 48 2.81 7.37 15.76
CA HIS A 48 1.96 8.38 15.13
C HIS A 48 1.44 7.94 13.75
N GLY A 49 1.91 6.79 13.27
CA GLY A 49 1.43 6.10 12.08
C GLY A 49 2.16 4.76 11.88
N ILE A 50 1.48 3.84 11.22
CA ILE A 50 2.09 2.62 10.67
C ILE A 50 2.06 2.77 9.16
N LEU A 51 3.21 2.61 8.51
CA LEU A 51 3.38 2.74 7.07
C LEU A 51 3.66 1.36 6.50
N VAL A 52 2.84 0.89 5.56
CA VAL A 52 3.03 -0.40 4.89
C VAL A 52 3.22 -0.16 3.39
N THR A 53 4.44 -0.38 2.88
CA THR A 53 4.82 -0.02 1.52
C THR A 53 4.75 -1.17 0.52
N GLY A 54 3.63 -1.87 0.54
CA GLY A 54 3.30 -2.91 -0.43
C GLY A 54 3.61 -4.33 0.03
N ASP A 55 3.15 -5.26 -0.80
CA ASP A 55 3.25 -6.71 -0.64
C ASP A 55 2.77 -7.17 0.74
N ILE A 56 1.55 -6.75 1.06
CA ILE A 56 0.83 -7.19 2.27
C ILE A 56 0.42 -8.64 2.10
N ALA A 57 -0.31 -8.93 1.01
CA ALA A 57 -0.73 -10.27 0.65
C ALA A 57 0.22 -10.89 -0.37
N HIS A 58 0.29 -12.22 -0.42
CA HIS A 58 1.10 -12.94 -1.41
C HIS A 58 0.45 -13.03 -2.79
N SER A 59 -0.90 -13.09 -2.85
CA SER A 59 -1.65 -13.23 -4.11
C SER A 59 -2.87 -12.31 -4.26
N GLY A 60 -3.07 -11.39 -3.31
CA GLY A 60 -4.17 -10.44 -3.32
C GLY A 60 -5.54 -11.05 -2.98
N SER A 61 -5.55 -12.22 -2.33
CA SER A 61 -6.80 -12.91 -2.01
C SER A 61 -7.47 -12.35 -0.75
N ARG A 62 -8.79 -12.54 -0.64
CA ARG A 62 -9.57 -12.08 0.52
C ARG A 62 -9.11 -12.70 1.85
N SER A 63 -8.72 -13.97 1.86
CA SER A 63 -8.29 -14.66 3.09
C SER A 63 -6.96 -14.12 3.60
N GLU A 64 -6.02 -13.84 2.70
CA GLU A 64 -4.73 -13.24 3.05
C GLU A 64 -4.91 -11.88 3.72
N TYR A 65 -5.81 -11.03 3.21
CA TYR A 65 -6.13 -9.75 3.84
C TYR A 65 -6.87 -9.88 5.17
N ALA A 66 -7.68 -10.93 5.37
CA ALA A 66 -8.32 -11.16 6.66
C ALA A 66 -7.29 -11.51 7.74
N GLU A 67 -6.30 -12.35 7.41
CA GLU A 67 -5.18 -12.66 8.30
C GLU A 67 -4.29 -11.44 8.54
N ALA A 68 -4.00 -10.68 7.48
CA ALA A 68 -3.23 -9.44 7.56
C ALA A 68 -3.87 -8.42 8.51
N GLY A 69 -5.20 -8.29 8.47
CA GLY A 69 -5.94 -7.37 9.33
C GLY A 69 -5.80 -7.70 10.81
N VAL A 70 -5.98 -8.98 11.18
CA VAL A 70 -5.80 -9.43 12.57
C VAL A 70 -4.39 -9.12 13.09
N TRP A 71 -3.38 -9.32 12.24
CA TRP A 71 -2.00 -9.04 12.61
C TRP A 71 -1.71 -7.53 12.69
N LEU A 72 -2.19 -6.73 11.74
CA LEU A 72 -2.01 -5.28 11.73
C LEU A 72 -2.71 -4.61 12.92
N ASP A 73 -3.89 -5.09 13.30
CA ASP A 73 -4.61 -4.62 14.49
C ASP A 73 -3.80 -4.90 15.76
N SER A 74 -3.22 -6.10 15.85
CA SER A 74 -2.35 -6.50 16.98
C SER A 74 -1.08 -5.64 17.05
N LEU A 75 -0.47 -5.33 15.89
CA LEU A 75 0.67 -4.42 15.82
C LEU A 75 0.28 -3.01 16.28
N ALA A 76 -0.82 -2.48 15.75
CA ALA A 76 -1.32 -1.15 16.08
C ALA A 76 -1.60 -0.99 17.58
N GLU A 77 -2.26 -1.97 18.19
CA GLU A 77 -2.46 -2.02 19.64
C GLU A 77 -1.13 -2.02 20.39
N ALA A 78 -0.18 -2.87 19.99
CA ALA A 78 1.10 -3.00 20.67
C ALA A 78 1.94 -1.71 20.65
N VAL A 79 1.90 -0.96 19.55
CA VAL A 79 2.65 0.31 19.41
C VAL A 79 1.83 1.56 19.75
N GLY A 80 0.58 1.39 20.23
CA GLY A 80 -0.31 2.49 20.60
C GLY A 80 -0.73 3.37 19.42
N CYS A 81 -0.84 2.81 18.22
CA CYS A 81 -1.26 3.52 17.01
C CYS A 81 -2.77 3.33 16.77
N GLU A 82 -3.46 4.41 16.43
CA GLU A 82 -4.87 4.34 16.04
C GLU A 82 -4.99 3.74 14.63
N SER A 83 -5.99 2.88 14.41
CA SER A 83 -6.17 2.17 13.13
C SER A 83 -6.30 3.10 11.92
N HIS A 84 -6.95 4.26 12.08
CA HIS A 84 -7.09 5.27 11.02
C HIS A 84 -5.78 5.99 10.65
N ARG A 85 -4.69 5.74 11.38
CA ARG A 85 -3.33 6.25 11.10
C ARG A 85 -2.45 5.22 10.39
N ILE A 86 -2.98 4.05 10.06
CA ILE A 86 -2.29 3.08 9.22
C ILE A 86 -2.39 3.54 7.77
N GLN A 87 -1.26 3.64 7.08
CA GLN A 87 -1.15 4.10 5.70
C GLN A 87 -0.51 3.00 4.85
N MET A 88 -1.20 2.62 3.77
CA MET A 88 -0.83 1.46 2.96
C MET A 88 -0.82 1.82 1.48
N VAL A 89 0.19 1.33 0.76
CA VAL A 89 0.22 1.30 -0.70
C VAL A 89 0.29 -0.15 -1.17
N PRO A 90 -0.33 -0.50 -2.31
CA PRO A 90 -0.29 -1.87 -2.78
C PRO A 90 1.05 -2.19 -3.43
N GLY A 91 1.53 -3.42 -3.25
CA GLY A 91 2.62 -3.98 -4.04
C GLY A 91 2.12 -4.82 -5.22
N ASN A 92 3.04 -5.51 -5.91
CA ASN A 92 2.68 -6.35 -7.06
C ASN A 92 2.08 -7.70 -6.65
N HIS A 93 2.31 -8.15 -5.42
CA HIS A 93 1.68 -9.35 -4.85
C HIS A 93 0.27 -9.07 -4.30
N ASP A 94 -0.06 -7.80 -4.03
CA ASP A 94 -1.40 -7.37 -3.63
C ASP A 94 -2.44 -7.39 -4.78
N VAL A 95 -2.00 -7.70 -6.01
CA VAL A 95 -2.87 -7.78 -7.19
C VAL A 95 -3.47 -9.16 -7.32
N ASP A 96 -4.80 -9.29 -7.25
CA ASP A 96 -5.48 -10.55 -7.55
C ASP A 96 -5.44 -10.83 -9.05
N ARG A 97 -4.46 -11.64 -9.46
CA ARG A 97 -4.20 -12.00 -10.85
C ARG A 97 -5.31 -12.86 -11.44
N THR A 98 -6.11 -13.54 -10.62
CA THR A 98 -7.25 -14.36 -11.09
C THR A 98 -8.40 -13.50 -11.62
N LYS A 99 -8.44 -12.21 -11.25
CA LYS A 99 -9.43 -11.23 -11.74
C LYS A 99 -9.03 -10.56 -13.05
N LEU A 100 -7.91 -10.94 -13.67
CA LEU A 100 -7.49 -10.37 -14.94
C LEU A 100 -8.42 -10.81 -16.08
N SER A 101 -9.34 -9.94 -16.46
CA SER A 101 -10.25 -10.18 -17.59
C SER A 101 -9.53 -10.07 -18.94
N ALA A 102 -10.14 -10.62 -19.99
CA ALA A 102 -9.62 -10.50 -21.37
C ALA A 102 -9.50 -9.02 -21.80
N SER A 103 -10.47 -8.19 -21.43
CA SER A 103 -10.47 -6.75 -21.69
C SER A 103 -9.32 -6.06 -20.96
N ALA A 104 -9.15 -6.30 -19.66
CA ALA A 104 -8.06 -5.74 -18.88
C ALA A 104 -6.68 -6.18 -19.43
N ALA A 105 -6.54 -7.45 -19.81
CA ALA A 105 -5.31 -7.95 -20.44
C ALA A 105 -5.01 -7.27 -21.79
N HIS A 106 -6.04 -6.95 -22.58
CA HIS A 106 -5.88 -6.18 -23.81
C HIS A 106 -5.45 -4.74 -23.52
N LEU A 107 -6.10 -4.06 -22.56
CA LEU A 107 -5.74 -2.71 -22.13
C LEU A 107 -4.29 -2.62 -21.66
N LEU A 108 -3.82 -3.57 -20.84
CA LEU A 108 -2.42 -3.60 -20.40
C LEU A 108 -1.43 -3.74 -21.56
N LYS A 109 -1.73 -4.56 -22.58
CA LYS A 109 -0.89 -4.67 -23.79
C LYS A 109 -0.85 -3.35 -24.56
N GLU A 110 -2.00 -2.72 -24.70
CA GLU A 110 -2.14 -1.42 -25.34
C GLU A 110 -1.32 -0.34 -24.61
N ILE A 111 -1.38 -0.29 -23.28
CA ILE A 111 -0.54 0.60 -22.45
C ILE A 111 0.95 0.34 -22.74
N ARG A 112 1.38 -0.93 -22.69
CA ARG A 112 2.80 -1.28 -22.91
C ARG A 112 3.29 -0.88 -24.30
N LYS A 113 2.42 -0.96 -25.32
CA LYS A 113 2.76 -0.56 -26.69
C LYS A 113 2.73 0.95 -26.89
N GLY A 114 1.79 1.64 -26.25
CA GLY A 114 1.53 3.06 -26.46
C GLY A 114 2.14 4.01 -25.43
N GLY A 115 2.81 3.48 -24.40
CA GLY A 115 3.50 4.25 -23.37
C GLY A 115 2.58 5.19 -22.57
N ALA A 116 3.15 6.29 -22.05
CA ALA A 116 2.45 7.23 -21.18
C ALA A 116 1.17 7.81 -21.81
N THR A 117 1.19 8.20 -23.08
CA THR A 117 0.00 8.75 -23.75
C THR A 117 -1.17 7.77 -23.77
N LYS A 118 -0.91 6.49 -24.01
CA LYS A 118 -1.95 5.46 -24.04
C LYS A 118 -2.41 5.09 -22.63
N TYR A 119 -1.49 5.08 -21.67
CA TYR A 119 -1.79 4.95 -20.24
C TYR A 119 -2.82 6.01 -19.81
N GLU A 120 -2.53 7.28 -20.08
CA GLU A 120 -3.39 8.41 -19.72
C GLU A 120 -4.78 8.33 -20.36
N LYS A 121 -4.83 7.94 -21.65
CA LYS A 121 -6.10 7.77 -22.35
C LYS A 121 -6.95 6.65 -21.75
N ILE A 122 -6.34 5.54 -21.37
CA ILE A 122 -7.03 4.40 -20.76
C ILE A 122 -7.55 4.77 -19.37
N LEU A 123 -6.74 5.43 -18.53
CA LEU A 123 -7.22 5.86 -17.22
C LEU A 123 -8.25 7.01 -17.26
N ALA A 124 -8.36 7.74 -18.37
CA ALA A 124 -9.42 8.74 -18.54
C ALA A 124 -10.80 8.12 -18.79
N ASN A 125 -10.87 6.86 -19.20
CA ASN A 125 -12.13 6.16 -19.43
C ASN A 125 -12.51 5.34 -18.19
N ASP A 126 -13.70 5.57 -17.65
CA ASP A 126 -14.13 4.96 -16.39
C ASP A 126 -14.26 3.43 -16.50
N THR A 127 -14.83 2.92 -17.59
CA THR A 127 -15.00 1.47 -17.82
C THR A 127 -13.65 0.76 -17.97
N ASP A 128 -12.73 1.34 -18.75
CA ASP A 128 -11.40 0.77 -18.93
C ASP A 128 -10.60 0.81 -17.62
N ARG A 129 -10.70 1.90 -16.86
CA ARG A 129 -10.07 2.07 -15.56
C ARG A 129 -10.59 1.04 -14.55
N GLU A 130 -11.90 0.91 -14.42
CA GLU A 130 -12.56 -0.06 -13.53
C GLU A 130 -12.11 -1.51 -13.85
N ALA A 131 -12.01 -1.85 -15.14
CA ALA A 131 -11.54 -3.17 -15.56
C ALA A 131 -10.11 -3.48 -15.06
N LEU A 132 -9.23 -2.48 -14.97
CA LEU A 132 -7.88 -2.64 -14.43
C LEU A 132 -7.86 -2.75 -12.90
N PHE A 133 -8.66 -1.91 -12.22
CA PHE A 133 -8.72 -1.83 -10.75
C PHE A 133 -9.52 -2.96 -10.09
N THR A 134 -10.33 -3.71 -10.85
CA THR A 134 -11.04 -4.90 -10.34
C THR A 134 -10.11 -5.92 -9.67
N ARG A 135 -8.84 -5.98 -10.08
CA ARG A 135 -7.81 -6.85 -9.47
C ARG A 135 -7.36 -6.40 -8.08
N PHE A 136 -7.62 -5.16 -7.69
CA PHE A 136 -7.37 -4.63 -6.36
C PHE A 136 -8.59 -4.68 -5.46
N LYS A 137 -9.69 -5.34 -5.87
CA LYS A 137 -10.95 -5.32 -5.12
C LYS A 137 -10.77 -5.71 -3.65
N HIS A 138 -10.04 -6.77 -3.38
CA HIS A 138 -9.83 -7.24 -2.01
C HIS A 138 -8.89 -6.32 -1.21
N TYR A 139 -7.84 -5.81 -1.86
CA TYR A 139 -6.97 -4.77 -1.27
C TYR A 139 -7.77 -3.50 -0.90
N ALA A 140 -8.62 -3.00 -1.82
CA ALA A 140 -9.42 -1.79 -1.57
C ALA A 140 -10.36 -1.97 -0.37
N GLN A 141 -11.08 -3.11 -0.31
CA GLN A 141 -11.95 -3.45 0.82
C GLN A 141 -11.19 -3.57 2.14
N PHE A 142 -9.99 -4.12 2.10
CA PHE A 142 -9.12 -4.24 3.26
C PHE A 142 -8.71 -2.85 3.79
N CYS A 143 -8.24 -1.98 2.90
CA CYS A 143 -7.75 -0.66 3.29
C CYS A 143 -8.86 0.30 3.75
N GLU A 144 -10.10 0.14 3.29
CA GLU A 144 -11.26 0.88 3.79
C GLU A 144 -11.44 0.71 5.31
N GLY A 145 -11.12 -0.46 5.87
CA GLY A 145 -11.20 -0.72 7.31
C GLY A 145 -10.26 0.15 8.17
N TYR A 146 -9.25 0.75 7.55
CA TYR A 146 -8.22 1.58 8.20
C TYR A 146 -8.32 3.06 7.83
N ASP A 147 -9.46 3.51 7.30
CA ASP A 147 -9.59 4.85 6.69
C ASP A 147 -8.47 5.11 5.65
N CYS A 148 -8.06 4.10 4.91
CA CYS A 148 -6.91 4.17 4.00
C CYS A 148 -7.35 3.86 2.56
N PRO A 149 -8.38 4.52 2.00
CA PRO A 149 -8.97 4.12 0.72
C PRO A 149 -7.94 4.12 -0.41
N LEU A 150 -8.05 3.15 -1.32
CA LEU A 150 -7.28 3.10 -2.56
C LEU A 150 -7.87 4.11 -3.56
N ASP A 151 -7.06 4.99 -4.12
CA ASP A 151 -7.49 5.80 -5.27
C ASP A 151 -7.67 4.92 -6.51
N THR A 152 -8.91 4.84 -6.99
CA THR A 152 -9.28 4.13 -8.21
C THR A 152 -9.43 5.05 -9.42
N GLU A 153 -9.06 6.32 -9.29
CA GLU A 153 -9.03 7.31 -10.38
C GLU A 153 -7.66 7.42 -11.06
N GLY A 154 -6.67 6.68 -10.53
CA GLY A 154 -5.30 6.67 -11.02
C GLY A 154 -4.46 7.85 -10.53
N ARG A 155 -4.93 8.55 -9.50
CA ARG A 155 -4.22 9.62 -8.79
C ARG A 155 -3.62 9.05 -7.50
N TYR A 156 -3.07 9.91 -6.66
CA TYR A 156 -2.62 9.54 -5.32
C TYR A 156 -3.74 9.72 -4.29
N SER A 157 -3.64 9.01 -3.16
CA SER A 157 -4.47 9.24 -1.99
C SER A 157 -3.69 9.98 -0.89
N THR A 158 -4.37 10.76 -0.05
CA THR A 158 -3.76 11.45 1.09
C THR A 158 -4.84 11.67 2.15
N ASN A 159 -4.56 11.31 3.40
CA ASN A 159 -5.47 11.57 4.52
C ASN A 159 -4.77 11.63 5.90
N LEU A 160 -3.51 11.20 6.01
CA LEU A 160 -2.74 11.38 7.24
C LEU A 160 -1.92 12.67 7.20
N VAL A 161 -2.17 13.53 8.19
CA VAL A 161 -1.35 14.69 8.52
C VAL A 161 -0.94 14.60 9.99
N VAL A 162 0.34 14.81 10.29
CA VAL A 162 0.90 14.81 11.64
C VAL A 162 1.50 16.18 11.92
N GLU A 163 0.88 16.95 12.81
CA GLU A 163 1.41 18.24 13.25
C GLU A 163 2.62 18.03 14.18
N LEU A 164 3.75 18.67 13.85
CA LEU A 164 4.97 18.60 14.63
C LEU A 164 5.13 19.82 15.56
N ALA A 165 4.69 20.98 15.11
CA ALA A 165 4.70 22.24 15.84
C ALA A 165 3.67 23.19 15.17
N PRO A 166 3.31 24.33 15.79
CA PRO A 166 2.40 25.28 15.18
C PRO A 166 2.87 25.69 13.78
N GLY A 167 2.05 25.41 12.77
CA GLY A 167 2.37 25.68 11.36
C GLY A 167 3.45 24.79 10.75
N ARG A 168 3.79 23.66 11.38
CA ARG A 168 4.73 22.65 10.85
C ARG A 168 4.12 21.26 10.91
N SER A 169 3.94 20.61 9.76
CA SER A 169 3.33 19.28 9.67
C SER A 169 4.04 18.36 8.68
N ILE A 170 3.76 17.06 8.81
CA ILE A 170 4.09 16.04 7.80
C ILE A 170 2.78 15.53 7.21
N ARG A 171 2.70 15.42 5.88
CA ARG A 171 1.60 14.79 5.16
C ARG A 171 2.08 13.58 4.39
N PHE A 172 1.25 12.55 4.35
CA PHE A 172 1.54 11.31 3.62
C PHE A 172 0.71 11.20 2.35
N ILE A 173 1.39 10.98 1.24
CA ILE A 173 0.78 10.68 -0.05
C ILE A 173 1.05 9.22 -0.39
N ARG A 174 0.00 8.51 -0.83
CA ARG A 174 0.01 7.09 -1.19
C ARG A 174 -0.11 6.95 -2.70
N MET A 175 0.91 6.40 -3.35
CA MET A 175 0.94 6.13 -4.79
C MET A 175 0.84 4.64 -5.09
N ASN A 176 0.12 4.30 -6.17
CA ASN A 176 0.03 2.94 -6.68
C ASN A 176 1.01 2.76 -7.86
N SER A 177 2.06 1.96 -7.65
CA SER A 177 2.99 1.53 -8.69
C SER A 177 2.62 0.19 -9.34
N SER A 178 1.76 -0.63 -8.72
CA SER A 178 1.50 -2.01 -9.14
C SER A 178 0.35 -2.20 -10.13
N LEU A 179 -0.27 -1.12 -10.59
CA LEU A 179 -1.41 -1.20 -11.51
C LEU A 179 -1.11 -1.98 -12.80
N LEU A 180 0.13 -1.99 -13.32
CA LEU A 180 0.45 -2.73 -14.55
C LEU A 180 0.98 -4.16 -14.32
N CYS A 181 1.09 -4.59 -13.06
CA CYS A 181 1.62 -5.89 -12.68
C CYS A 181 0.72 -7.03 -13.13
N THR A 182 1.34 -8.07 -13.68
CA THR A 182 0.70 -9.28 -14.20
C THR A 182 1.36 -10.55 -13.68
N GLY A 183 2.44 -10.45 -12.89
CA GLY A 183 3.21 -11.61 -12.42
C GLY A 183 4.30 -12.09 -13.39
N LYS A 184 4.70 -11.26 -14.36
CA LYS A 184 5.79 -11.53 -15.30
C LYS A 184 6.86 -10.45 -15.23
N GLU A 185 7.05 -9.89 -14.04
CA GLU A 185 7.99 -8.82 -13.74
C GLU A 185 9.40 -9.21 -14.20
N ASN A 186 10.03 -8.32 -14.96
CA ASN A 186 11.43 -8.43 -15.34
C ASN A 186 11.97 -7.04 -15.66
N ASP A 187 13.27 -6.81 -15.43
CA ASP A 187 13.90 -5.49 -15.59
C ASP A 187 13.81 -4.92 -17.01
N LYS A 188 13.65 -5.79 -18.02
CA LYS A 188 13.51 -5.38 -19.42
C LYS A 188 12.14 -4.78 -19.73
N LYS A 189 11.12 -5.12 -18.94
CA LYS A 189 9.73 -4.68 -19.08
C LYS A 189 9.15 -4.47 -17.69
N PRO A 190 9.55 -3.37 -17.01
CA PRO A 190 9.09 -3.09 -15.66
C PRO A 190 7.56 -3.00 -15.64
N GLU A 191 6.95 -3.65 -14.67
CA GLU A 191 5.50 -3.62 -14.47
C GLU A 191 5.11 -2.70 -13.31
N LEU A 192 6.05 -2.40 -12.41
CA LEU A 192 5.92 -1.33 -11.42
C LEU A 192 6.14 0.01 -12.09
N MET A 193 5.06 0.78 -12.22
CA MET A 193 5.02 2.03 -12.99
C MET A 193 4.10 3.03 -12.33
N VAL A 194 4.57 4.27 -12.17
CA VAL A 194 3.79 5.39 -11.66
C VAL A 194 3.25 6.21 -12.82
N SER A 195 1.95 6.51 -12.78
CA SER A 195 1.31 7.40 -13.75
C SER A 195 1.69 8.85 -13.50
N SER A 196 1.80 9.63 -14.58
CA SER A 196 1.91 11.09 -14.47
C SER A 196 0.77 11.74 -13.69
N ARG A 197 -0.41 11.11 -13.61
CA ARG A 197 -1.55 11.55 -12.79
C ARG A 197 -1.28 11.60 -11.29
N GLN A 198 -0.24 10.89 -10.82
CA GLN A 198 0.11 10.83 -9.40
C GLN A 198 1.16 11.88 -9.02
N PHE A 199 1.76 12.61 -9.98
CA PHE A 199 2.78 13.63 -9.71
C PHE A 199 2.31 15.07 -9.44
N PRO A 200 1.06 15.50 -9.69
CA PRO A 200 0.57 16.83 -9.30
C PRO A 200 0.41 16.95 -7.77
N ILE A 201 1.54 17.02 -7.06
CA ILE A 201 1.60 17.16 -5.61
C ILE A 201 1.63 18.64 -5.27
N ASP A 202 0.56 19.11 -4.64
CA ASP A 202 0.51 20.46 -4.09
C ASP A 202 1.53 20.61 -2.96
N ARG A 203 2.24 21.75 -2.96
CA ARG A 203 3.18 22.11 -1.90
C ARG A 203 2.59 23.24 -1.08
N ASN A 204 2.53 23.03 0.23
CA ASN A 204 2.02 24.00 1.18
C ASN A 204 3.15 24.48 2.09
N ASP A 205 3.17 25.77 2.41
CA ASP A 205 4.14 26.33 3.35
C ASP A 205 4.00 25.66 4.72
N GLY A 206 5.12 25.22 5.29
CA GLY A 206 5.14 24.55 6.59
C GLY A 206 4.77 23.07 6.57
N GLU A 207 4.40 22.49 5.43
CA GLU A 207 4.06 21.08 5.30
C GLU A 207 5.16 20.31 4.53
N GLU A 208 5.73 19.29 5.17
CA GLU A 208 6.64 18.35 4.51
C GLU A 208 5.85 17.15 3.98
N THR A 209 6.01 16.83 2.70
CA THR A 209 5.29 15.70 2.08
C THR A 209 6.16 14.46 2.00
N ILE A 210 5.68 13.35 2.55
CA ILE A 210 6.27 12.01 2.42
C ILE A 210 5.46 11.21 1.40
N VAL A 211 6.13 10.69 0.38
CA VAL A 211 5.52 9.83 -0.64
C VAL A 211 5.78 8.38 -0.30
N LEU A 212 4.70 7.60 -0.19
CA LEU A 212 4.70 6.16 -0.03
C LEU A 212 4.46 5.51 -1.39
N ILE A 213 5.30 4.54 -1.73
CA ILE A 213 5.25 3.80 -2.98
C ILE A 213 5.95 2.46 -2.80
N HIS A 214 5.44 1.41 -3.46
CA HIS A 214 6.09 0.10 -3.49
C HIS A 214 7.17 0.05 -4.57
N HIS A 215 8.26 -0.66 -4.28
CA HIS A 215 9.53 -0.63 -5.00
C HIS A 215 9.69 -1.77 -6.00
#